data_AF-A0A9D5IDN9-F1
#
_entry.id   AF-A0A9D5IDN9-F1
#
_cell.length_a   1.000
_cell.length_b   1.000
_cell.length_c   1.000
_cell.angle_alpha   90.00
_cell.angle_beta   90.00
_cell.angle_gamma   90.00
#
_symmetry.space_group_name_H-M   'P 1'
#
loop_
_entity.id
_entity.type
_entity.pdbx_description
1 polymer ?
#
loop_
_entity_poly.entity_id
_entity_poly.type
_entity_poly.pdbx_seq_one_letter_code
_entity_poly.pdbx_strand_id
1 'polypeptide(L)'
;MNLTSTWRGRGALAAILATAGLGLALVLASAPPTSAQTAPSANIKQITLTGGEENPPTTANAIGYFSGTLTDGKLEFDLSAVGPELTAAHIHAAAKGANGAVVAFLFGPADPAVGALHPTGTITQANLVGPLAGNWKGFADAMAKGELYVNVHSKANPGGVIRAQIPATTLTPAAPKTGNSAGSNGPIGATQGAGVLLLVVAAGALVVVMAKRRA
;
A
#
# COMPACT_ATOMS: atom_id res chain seq x y z
N MET A 1 -86.05 27.03 -41.34
CA MET A 1 -85.00 27.50 -42.27
C MET A 1 -84.12 26.31 -42.63
N ASN A 2 -84.03 26.02 -43.93
CA ASN A 2 -83.12 25.12 -44.67
C ASN A 2 -82.97 23.67 -44.18
N LEU A 3 -83.65 22.70 -44.81
CA LEU A 3 -83.35 22.05 -46.10
C LEU A 3 -82.21 21.03 -46.00
N THR A 4 -82.60 19.75 -46.19
CA THR A 4 -81.90 18.74 -47.03
C THR A 4 -80.55 18.25 -46.50
N SER A 5 -80.06 17.05 -46.76
CA SER A 5 -80.49 15.90 -47.54
C SER A 5 -79.41 14.84 -47.30
N THR A 6 -79.88 13.60 -47.13
CA THR A 6 -79.35 12.33 -47.63
C THR A 6 -77.85 12.01 -47.63
N TRP A 7 -77.62 10.72 -47.37
CA TRP A 7 -76.90 9.78 -48.24
C TRP A 7 -75.56 9.23 -47.73
N ARG A 8 -75.64 7.93 -47.43
CA ARG A 8 -74.76 6.80 -47.82
C ARG A 8 -73.27 6.83 -47.45
N GLY A 9 -72.83 5.66 -46.98
CA GLY A 9 -71.67 4.99 -47.61
C GLY A 9 -70.74 4.22 -46.68
N ARG A 10 -71.04 2.94 -46.51
CA ARG A 10 -70.17 1.74 -46.38
C ARG A 10 -68.63 1.89 -46.24
N GLY A 11 -68.08 1.01 -45.39
CA GLY A 11 -66.74 0.39 -45.50
C GLY A 11 -65.62 1.18 -44.82
N ALA A 12 -64.53 0.61 -44.33
CA ALA A 12 -64.07 -0.78 -44.25
C ALA A 12 -62.94 -0.86 -43.19
N LEU A 13 -62.73 -2.10 -42.74
CA LEU A 13 -61.60 -2.79 -42.10
C LEU A 13 -60.23 -2.09 -41.85
N ALA A 14 -59.61 -2.63 -40.79
CA ALA A 14 -58.18 -2.78 -40.49
C ALA A 14 -57.49 -1.65 -39.70
N ALA A 15 -57.18 -1.95 -38.42
CA ALA A 15 -56.12 -1.29 -37.70
C ALA A 15 -55.27 -2.32 -36.93
N ILE A 16 -54.02 -2.34 -37.36
CA ILE A 16 -52.86 -3.15 -37.02
C ILE A 16 -52.53 -3.17 -35.50
N LEU A 17 -52.14 -4.34 -34.99
CA LEU A 17 -51.49 -4.51 -33.67
C LEU A 17 -50.14 -3.77 -33.66
N ALA A 18 -49.90 -2.97 -32.63
CA ALA A 18 -48.55 -2.52 -32.27
C ALA A 18 -48.33 -2.65 -30.76
N THR A 19 -47.52 -3.62 -30.37
CA THR A 19 -46.96 -3.80 -29.03
C THR A 19 -45.87 -2.76 -28.75
N ALA A 20 -45.93 -2.07 -27.61
CA ALA A 20 -44.83 -1.25 -27.12
C ALA A 20 -44.21 -1.91 -25.87
N GLY A 21 -43.01 -2.47 -26.02
CA GLY A 21 -42.19 -2.94 -24.90
C GLY A 21 -41.27 -1.83 -24.42
N LEU A 22 -41.25 -1.56 -23.10
CA LEU A 22 -40.27 -0.68 -22.46
C LEU A 22 -38.94 -1.43 -22.29
N GLY A 23 -37.85 -0.89 -22.82
CA GLY A 23 -36.48 -1.32 -22.53
C GLY A 23 -35.86 -0.46 -21.41
N LEU A 24 -35.51 -1.08 -20.29
CA LEU A 24 -34.67 -0.49 -19.24
C LEU A 24 -33.19 -0.77 -19.58
N ALA A 25 -32.43 0.24 -19.94
CA ALA A 25 -30.98 0.11 -20.15
C ALA A 25 -30.22 0.32 -18.84
N LEU A 26 -29.64 -0.76 -18.31
CA LEU A 26 -28.71 -0.70 -17.18
C LEU A 26 -27.31 -0.33 -17.69
N VAL A 27 -26.84 0.88 -17.36
CA VAL A 27 -25.47 1.30 -17.66
C VAL A 27 -24.56 0.77 -16.55
N LEU A 28 -23.76 -0.26 -16.84
CA LEU A 28 -22.64 -0.65 -15.98
C LEU A 28 -21.48 0.34 -16.21
N ALA A 29 -21.24 1.21 -15.23
CA ALA A 29 -20.01 2.00 -15.18
C ALA A 29 -18.84 1.07 -14.82
N SER A 30 -17.92 0.84 -15.74
CA SER A 30 -16.65 0.16 -15.46
C SER A 30 -15.71 1.12 -14.73
N ALA A 31 -15.50 0.90 -13.44
CA ALA A 31 -14.45 1.58 -12.70
C ALA A 31 -13.07 1.13 -13.23
N PRO A 32 -12.10 2.05 -13.44
CA PRO A 32 -10.75 1.65 -13.84
C PRO A 32 -10.11 0.78 -12.74
N PRO A 33 -9.28 -0.23 -13.11
CA PRO A 33 -8.57 -1.02 -12.11
C PRO A 33 -7.67 -0.07 -11.31
N THR A 34 -7.94 0.05 -10.02
CA THR A 34 -7.04 0.74 -9.10
C THR A 34 -5.81 -0.15 -8.97
N SER A 35 -4.71 0.25 -9.62
CA SER A 35 -3.42 -0.41 -9.43
C SER A 35 -3.08 -0.37 -7.95
N ALA A 36 -3.07 -1.52 -7.27
CA ALA A 36 -2.56 -1.61 -5.91
C ALA A 36 -1.09 -1.16 -5.92
N GLN A 37 -0.83 0.06 -5.42
CA GLN A 37 0.52 0.54 -5.18
C GLN A 37 1.11 -0.33 -4.09
N THR A 38 2.25 -0.96 -4.37
CA THR A 38 3.00 -1.70 -3.36
C THR A 38 3.34 -0.72 -2.23
N ALA A 39 3.08 -1.10 -0.98
CA ALA A 39 3.40 -0.24 0.16
C ALA A 39 4.89 0.17 0.12
N PRO A 40 5.23 1.41 0.53
CA PRO A 40 6.61 1.84 0.67
C PRO A 40 7.39 0.82 1.52
N SER A 41 8.58 0.43 1.06
CA SER A 41 9.43 -0.52 1.76
C SER A 41 10.89 -0.17 1.56
N ALA A 42 11.70 -0.48 2.56
CA ALA A 42 13.13 -0.25 2.56
C ALA A 42 13.86 -1.48 3.09
N ASN A 43 14.86 -1.93 2.35
CA ASN A 43 15.63 -3.12 2.71
C ASN A 43 16.88 -2.71 3.50
N ILE A 44 17.01 -3.26 4.70
CA ILE A 44 18.23 -3.22 5.50
C ILE A 44 19.10 -4.38 5.00
N LYS A 45 20.13 -4.06 4.23
CA LYS A 45 21.14 -5.05 3.83
C LYS A 45 21.77 -5.67 5.08
N GLN A 46 22.21 -6.92 4.94
CA GLN A 46 22.88 -7.62 6.02
C GLN A 46 24.06 -6.80 6.58
N ILE A 47 24.04 -6.56 7.88
CA ILE A 47 25.12 -5.95 8.65
C ILE A 47 25.73 -6.97 9.59
N THR A 48 27.04 -6.85 9.84
CA THR A 48 27.77 -7.75 10.74
C THR A 48 27.88 -7.12 12.12
N LEU A 49 27.49 -7.86 13.16
CA LEU A 49 27.65 -7.50 14.56
C LEU A 49 29.01 -7.96 15.04
N THR A 50 29.78 -7.05 15.65
CA THR A 50 31.14 -7.34 16.14
C THR A 50 31.35 -6.72 17.53
N GLY A 51 32.29 -7.27 18.30
CA GLY A 51 32.68 -6.71 19.60
C GLY A 51 33.39 -5.36 19.49
N GLY A 52 34.00 -5.06 18.33
CA GLY A 52 34.67 -3.78 18.09
C GLY A 52 33.72 -2.57 18.01
N GLU A 53 32.43 -2.81 17.74
CA GLU A 53 31.41 -1.77 17.67
C GLU A 53 30.70 -1.52 19.02
N GLU A 54 31.00 -2.34 20.04
CA GLU A 54 30.52 -2.12 21.41
C GLU A 54 31.16 -0.88 22.05
N ASN A 55 30.48 -0.32 23.05
CA ASN A 55 31.02 0.81 23.82
C ASN A 55 30.93 0.53 25.33
N PRO A 56 32.06 0.19 25.99
CA PRO A 56 33.41 0.01 25.42
C PRO A 56 33.51 -1.25 24.53
N PRO A 57 34.48 -1.32 23.60
CA PRO A 57 34.68 -2.51 22.75
C PRO A 57 34.96 -3.79 23.55
N THR A 58 34.48 -4.92 23.05
CA THR A 58 34.72 -6.24 23.63
C THR A 58 35.62 -7.10 22.73
N THR A 59 36.31 -8.07 23.33
CA THR A 59 37.15 -9.07 22.63
C THR A 59 36.53 -10.48 22.69
N ALA A 60 35.24 -10.55 23.00
CA ALA A 60 34.54 -11.82 23.13
C ALA A 60 34.49 -12.56 21.80
N ASN A 61 34.60 -13.89 21.85
CA ASN A 61 34.50 -14.76 20.68
C ASN A 61 33.04 -14.93 20.25
N ALA A 62 32.46 -13.88 19.66
CA ALA A 62 31.09 -13.86 19.17
C ALA A 62 31.00 -13.08 17.84
N ILE A 63 30.04 -13.47 17.00
CA ILE A 63 29.72 -12.79 15.75
C ILE A 63 28.24 -12.95 15.45
N GLY A 64 27.66 -11.99 14.73
CA GLY A 64 26.28 -12.07 14.31
C GLY A 64 26.00 -11.27 13.04
N TYR A 65 24.82 -11.49 12.49
CA TYR A 65 24.34 -10.85 11.28
C TYR A 65 22.89 -10.42 11.48
N PHE A 66 22.57 -9.21 11.04
CA PHE A 66 21.22 -8.69 11.07
C PHE A 66 20.83 -8.18 9.70
N SER A 67 19.61 -8.48 9.27
CA SER A 67 18.98 -7.90 8.09
C SER A 67 17.50 -7.67 8.36
N GLY A 68 16.85 -6.91 7.49
CA GLY A 68 15.41 -6.70 7.63
C GLY A 68 14.79 -5.89 6.52
N THR A 69 13.47 -5.82 6.56
CA THR A 69 12.65 -5.04 5.64
C THR A 69 11.73 -4.16 6.47
N LEU A 70 11.96 -2.85 6.36
CA LEU A 70 11.07 -1.85 6.93
C LEU A 70 9.94 -1.61 5.92
N THR A 71 8.70 -1.63 6.40
CA THR A 71 7.51 -1.21 5.65
C THR A 71 6.71 -0.22 6.49
N ASP A 72 5.65 0.35 5.94
CA ASP A 72 4.76 1.19 6.73
C ASP A 72 4.12 0.36 7.87
N GLY A 73 4.37 0.77 9.12
CA GLY A 73 3.84 0.13 10.33
C GLY A 73 4.58 -1.11 10.87
N LYS A 74 5.56 -1.68 10.16
CA LYS A 74 6.31 -2.85 10.66
C LYS A 74 7.75 -2.97 10.14
N LEU A 75 8.60 -3.65 10.91
CA LEU A 75 9.94 -4.10 10.56
C LEU A 75 9.97 -5.64 10.64
N GLU A 76 10.17 -6.29 9.51
CA GLU A 76 10.50 -7.72 9.46
C GLU A 76 12.00 -7.89 9.58
N PHE A 77 12.48 -8.77 10.45
CA PHE A 77 13.90 -8.94 10.73
C PHE A 77 14.35 -10.40 10.66
N ASP A 78 15.62 -10.58 10.34
CA ASP A 78 16.38 -11.82 10.49
C ASP A 78 17.68 -11.48 11.24
N LEU A 79 17.87 -12.10 12.41
CA LEU A 79 19.07 -11.98 13.21
C LEU A 79 19.64 -13.37 13.43
N SER A 80 20.93 -13.55 13.16
CA SER A 80 21.68 -14.73 13.59
C SER A 80 22.88 -14.30 14.43
N ALA A 81 23.22 -15.08 15.46
CA ALA A 81 24.46 -14.87 16.21
C ALA A 81 24.98 -16.18 16.79
N VAL A 82 26.30 -16.26 16.94
CA VAL A 82 27.00 -17.34 17.62
C VAL A 82 27.95 -16.73 18.66
N GLY A 83 28.04 -17.36 19.81
CA GLY A 83 28.91 -16.88 20.89
C GLY A 83 28.66 -17.63 22.20
N PRO A 84 29.54 -17.47 23.20
CA PRO A 84 29.39 -18.14 24.49
C PRO A 84 28.24 -17.51 25.30
N GLU A 85 27.39 -18.38 25.86
CA GLU A 85 26.36 -18.01 26.85
C GLU A 85 25.51 -16.79 26.47
N LEU A 86 24.96 -16.75 25.25
CA LEU A 86 24.06 -15.69 24.79
C LEU A 86 22.73 -15.73 25.56
N THR A 87 22.27 -14.56 26.01
CA THR A 87 21.09 -14.43 26.88
C THR A 87 19.97 -13.60 26.28
N ALA A 88 20.29 -12.60 25.45
CA ALA A 88 19.31 -11.70 24.87
C ALA A 88 19.83 -11.01 23.60
N ALA A 89 18.91 -10.48 22.79
CA ALA A 89 19.24 -9.56 21.70
C ALA A 89 18.16 -8.48 21.55
N HIS A 90 18.58 -7.25 21.30
CA HIS A 90 17.72 -6.07 21.33
C HIS A 90 18.03 -5.08 20.21
N ILE A 91 17.05 -4.24 19.85
CA ILE A 91 17.28 -2.97 19.16
C ILE A 91 17.32 -1.87 20.21
N HIS A 92 18.30 -0.99 20.11
CA HIS A 92 18.46 0.18 20.95
C HIS A 92 18.43 1.47 20.12
N ALA A 93 18.14 2.59 20.77
CA ALA A 93 18.15 3.92 20.14
C ALA A 93 19.29 4.79 20.65
N ALA A 94 20.31 4.98 19.81
CA ALA A 94 21.35 6.01 19.93
C ALA A 94 22.12 6.18 18.61
N ALA A 95 22.75 7.34 18.45
CA ALA A 95 23.73 7.57 17.39
C ALA A 95 24.95 6.64 17.54
N LYS A 96 25.66 6.39 16.42
CA LYS A 96 26.86 5.55 16.40
C LYS A 96 27.88 6.02 17.45
N GLY A 97 28.36 5.06 18.25
CA GLY A 97 29.34 5.31 19.32
C GLY A 97 28.74 5.69 20.67
N ALA A 98 27.42 5.88 20.79
CA ALA A 98 26.75 6.12 22.06
C ALA A 98 25.92 4.91 22.53
N ASN A 99 25.73 4.79 23.84
CA ASN A 99 24.84 3.78 24.42
C ASN A 99 23.42 4.33 24.52
N GLY A 100 22.45 3.51 24.10
CA GLY A 100 21.04 3.87 24.02
C GLY A 100 20.14 2.95 24.83
N ALA A 101 18.94 3.42 25.14
CA ALA A 101 17.91 2.60 25.75
C ALA A 101 17.42 1.51 24.78
N VAL A 102 16.95 0.38 25.31
CA VAL A 102 16.28 -0.66 24.53
C VAL A 102 14.95 -0.14 24.02
N VAL A 103 14.67 -0.35 22.74
CA VAL A 103 13.44 0.06 22.07
C VAL A 103 12.66 -1.09 21.43
N ALA A 104 13.29 -2.25 21.23
CA ALA A 104 12.60 -3.48 20.86
C ALA A 104 13.39 -4.72 21.31
N PHE A 105 12.67 -5.79 21.63
CA PHE A 105 13.25 -7.10 21.94
C PHE A 105 13.26 -8.00 20.70
N LEU A 106 14.39 -8.65 20.43
CA LEU A 106 14.57 -9.58 19.31
C LEU A 106 14.69 -11.03 19.78
N PHE A 107 15.32 -11.25 20.93
CA PHE A 107 15.51 -12.57 21.53
C PHE A 107 15.68 -12.46 23.04
N GLY A 108 15.26 -13.52 23.74
CA GLY A 108 15.46 -13.69 25.17
C GLY A 108 14.39 -13.00 26.03
N PRO A 109 14.57 -13.01 27.36
CA PRO A 109 15.71 -13.61 28.07
C PRO A 109 15.75 -15.14 27.92
N ALA A 110 16.95 -15.71 27.80
CA ALA A 110 17.19 -17.15 27.72
C ALA A 110 17.90 -17.66 28.99
N ASP A 111 17.32 -18.67 29.63
CA ASP A 111 17.89 -19.43 30.74
C ASP A 111 17.49 -20.92 30.60
N PRO A 112 18.45 -21.84 30.33
CA PRO A 112 19.89 -21.61 30.22
C PRO A 112 20.27 -20.77 29.00
N ALA A 113 21.42 -20.09 29.10
CA ALA A 113 22.00 -19.33 28.00
C ALA A 113 22.36 -20.25 26.82
N VAL A 114 22.33 -19.71 25.60
CA VAL A 114 22.52 -20.47 24.35
C VAL A 114 23.83 -20.15 23.66
N GLY A 115 24.38 -21.10 22.89
CA GLY A 115 25.60 -20.89 22.09
C GLY A 115 25.36 -20.25 20.72
N ALA A 116 24.11 -20.27 20.25
CA ALA A 116 23.69 -19.78 18.95
C ALA A 116 22.23 -19.34 18.99
N LEU A 117 21.87 -18.35 18.20
CA LEU A 117 20.50 -17.88 18.03
C LEU A 117 20.23 -17.52 16.57
N HIS A 118 18.98 -17.71 16.12
CA HIS A 118 18.49 -17.27 14.81
C HIS A 118 17.01 -16.81 14.89
N PRO A 119 16.69 -15.77 15.69
CA PRO A 119 15.34 -15.23 15.72
C PRO A 119 15.01 -14.50 14.41
N THR A 120 13.80 -14.77 13.93
CA THR A 120 13.14 -13.98 12.90
C THR A 120 11.84 -13.45 13.48
N GLY A 121 11.33 -12.34 12.95
CA GLY A 121 10.06 -11.81 13.45
C GLY A 121 9.68 -10.48 12.87
N THR A 122 8.58 -9.95 13.41
CA THR A 122 8.00 -8.67 13.00
C THR A 122 7.87 -7.78 14.22
N ILE A 123 8.49 -6.59 14.15
CA ILE A 123 8.32 -5.51 15.12
C ILE A 123 7.27 -4.56 14.58
N THR A 124 6.20 -4.36 15.35
CA THR A 124 5.18 -3.34 15.13
C THR A 124 5.21 -2.31 16.26
N GLN A 125 4.36 -1.29 16.19
CA GLN A 125 4.18 -0.31 17.27
C GLN A 125 3.97 -0.96 18.65
N ALA A 126 3.24 -2.08 18.71
CA ALA A 126 2.92 -2.78 19.95
C ALA A 126 4.15 -3.46 20.59
N ASN A 127 5.19 -3.72 19.80
CA ASN A 127 6.42 -4.35 20.26
C ASN A 127 7.47 -3.33 20.74
N LEU A 128 7.21 -2.03 20.52
CA LEU A 128 8.14 -0.98 20.94
C LEU A 128 8.08 -0.77 22.45
N VAL A 129 9.26 -0.63 23.05
CA VAL A 129 9.45 -0.42 24.48
C VAL A 129 10.32 0.82 24.73
N GLY A 130 10.49 1.17 26.01
CA GLY A 130 11.36 2.27 26.42
C GLY A 130 10.90 3.62 25.84
N PRO A 131 11.83 4.48 25.39
CA PRO A 131 11.50 5.85 24.94
C PRO A 131 10.67 5.89 23.65
N LEU A 132 10.55 4.78 22.92
CA LEU A 132 9.75 4.68 21.69
C LEU A 132 8.48 3.84 21.85
N ALA A 133 8.10 3.50 23.09
CA ALA A 133 6.88 2.73 23.35
C ALA A 133 5.65 3.38 22.72
N GLY A 134 4.92 2.62 21.90
CA GLY A 134 3.75 3.13 21.18
C GLY A 134 4.04 4.19 20.10
N ASN A 135 5.30 4.50 19.79
CA ASN A 135 5.69 5.55 18.85
C ASN A 135 6.38 4.99 17.61
N TRP A 136 5.59 4.41 16.69
CA TRP A 136 6.11 3.88 15.43
C TRP A 136 6.78 4.95 14.57
N LYS A 137 6.20 6.15 14.52
CA LYS A 137 6.78 7.27 13.75
C LYS A 137 8.18 7.62 14.25
N GLY A 138 8.36 7.72 15.57
CA GLY A 138 9.67 7.97 16.18
C GLY A 138 10.69 6.86 15.87
N PHE A 139 10.25 5.60 15.87
CA PHE A 139 11.08 4.48 15.46
C PHE A 139 11.52 4.56 14.00
N ALA A 140 10.59 4.85 13.08
CA ALA A 140 10.88 5.04 11.67
C ALA A 140 11.80 6.25 11.42
N ASP A 141 11.59 7.36 12.13
CA ASP A 141 12.44 8.56 12.04
C ASP A 141 13.87 8.27 12.54
N ALA A 142 14.02 7.53 13.65
CA ALA A 142 15.32 7.12 14.18
C ALA A 142 16.04 6.16 13.20
N MET A 143 15.30 5.23 12.59
CA MET A 143 15.84 4.34 11.54
C MET A 143 16.29 5.14 10.30
N ALA A 144 15.52 6.16 9.89
CA ALA A 144 15.85 7.04 8.78
C ALA A 144 17.12 7.87 9.04
N LYS A 145 17.44 8.16 10.30
CA LYS A 145 18.68 8.85 10.70
C LYS A 145 19.85 7.90 10.98
N GLY A 146 19.61 6.59 10.97
CA GLY A 146 20.60 5.61 11.38
C GLY A 146 20.95 5.70 12.87
N GLU A 147 19.97 6.03 13.71
CA GLU A 147 20.09 6.19 15.17
C GLU A 147 19.63 4.94 15.94
N LEU A 148 19.59 3.78 15.26
CA LEU A 148 19.26 2.50 15.85
C LEU A 148 20.42 1.52 15.67
N TYR A 149 20.64 0.68 16.67
CA TYR A 149 21.62 -0.40 16.58
C TYR A 149 21.07 -1.70 17.17
N VAL A 150 21.57 -2.82 16.65
CA VAL A 150 21.29 -4.15 17.20
C VAL A 150 22.41 -4.52 18.13
N ASN A 151 22.07 -5.03 19.31
CA ASN A 151 23.04 -5.55 20.27
C ASN A 151 22.63 -6.94 20.76
N VAL A 152 23.61 -7.81 20.94
CA VAL A 152 23.43 -9.15 21.52
C VAL A 152 24.18 -9.19 22.85
N HIS A 153 23.61 -9.89 23.83
CA HIS A 153 24.11 -9.96 25.19
C HIS A 153 24.49 -11.39 25.55
N SER A 154 25.50 -11.53 26.41
CA SER A 154 25.87 -12.81 27.01
C SER A 154 25.84 -12.72 28.53
N LYS A 155 25.94 -13.87 29.19
CA LYS A 155 26.05 -13.94 30.65
C LYS A 155 27.30 -13.21 31.17
N ALA A 156 28.43 -13.36 30.49
CA ALA A 156 29.67 -12.69 30.83
C ALA A 156 29.67 -11.19 30.45
N ASN A 157 28.87 -10.79 29.46
CA ASN A 157 28.76 -9.41 29.01
C ASN A 157 27.28 -8.96 28.96
N PRO A 158 26.65 -8.65 30.12
CA PRO A 158 25.25 -8.22 30.16
C PRO A 158 25.01 -6.87 29.47
N GLY A 159 26.03 -6.00 29.38
CA GLY A 159 25.95 -4.74 28.64
C GLY A 159 25.91 -4.93 27.11
N GLY A 160 26.35 -6.09 26.64
CA GLY A 160 26.43 -6.46 25.23
C GLY A 160 27.79 -7.08 24.89
N VAL A 161 27.77 -8.00 23.92
CA VAL A 161 28.92 -8.77 23.44
C VAL A 161 29.27 -8.43 22.00
N ILE A 162 28.28 -8.13 21.16
CA ILE A 162 28.45 -7.73 19.75
C ILE A 162 27.35 -6.76 19.33
N ARG A 163 27.71 -5.74 18.55
CA ARG A 163 26.79 -4.71 18.06
C ARG A 163 27.01 -4.38 16.60
N ALA A 164 25.95 -3.87 15.96
CA ALA A 164 26.02 -3.19 14.67
C ALA A 164 25.04 -2.03 14.61
N GLN A 165 25.51 -0.88 14.09
CA GLN A 165 24.63 0.24 13.75
C GLN A 165 23.77 -0.13 12.54
N ILE A 166 22.47 0.13 12.60
CA ILE A 166 21.58 0.02 11.44
C ILE A 166 21.80 1.27 10.56
N PRO A 167 22.17 1.11 9.28
CA PRO A 167 22.35 2.24 8.38
C PRO A 167 21.07 3.06 8.21
N ALA A 168 21.24 4.36 7.98
CA ALA A 168 20.14 5.26 7.64
C ALA A 168 19.29 4.70 6.50
N THR A 169 18.02 4.42 6.79
CA THR A 169 17.11 3.72 5.87
C THR A 169 15.77 4.44 5.84
N THR A 170 15.37 4.96 4.68
CA THR A 170 14.10 5.67 4.50
C THR A 170 13.11 4.81 3.74
N LEU A 171 11.83 4.85 4.12
CA LEU A 171 10.74 4.28 3.34
C LEU A 171 10.63 5.06 2.03
N THR A 172 11.22 4.53 0.96
CA THR A 172 11.01 5.08 -0.37
C THR A 172 9.60 4.71 -0.85
N PRO A 173 8.78 5.69 -1.27
CA PRO A 173 7.53 5.39 -1.93
C PRO A 173 7.79 4.44 -3.11
N ALA A 174 7.03 3.36 -3.22
CA ALA A 174 7.10 2.53 -4.41
C ALA A 174 6.82 3.45 -5.60
N ALA A 175 7.70 3.42 -6.61
CA ALA A 175 7.49 4.15 -7.86
C ALA A 175 6.06 3.87 -8.33
N PRO A 176 5.27 4.89 -8.70
CA PRO A 176 3.97 4.66 -9.29
C PRO A 176 4.16 3.64 -10.41
N LYS A 177 3.43 2.52 -10.37
CA LYS A 177 3.33 1.68 -11.57
C LYS A 177 2.61 2.57 -12.58
N THR A 178 3.35 3.32 -13.40
CA THR A 178 2.80 3.89 -14.62
C THR A 178 2.30 2.69 -15.39
N GLY A 179 0.98 2.53 -15.48
CA GLY A 179 0.40 1.44 -16.23
C GLY A 179 1.08 1.39 -17.59
N ASN A 180 1.34 0.19 -18.11
CA ASN A 180 1.67 0.03 -19.51
C ASN A 180 0.53 0.68 -20.30
N SER A 181 0.72 1.92 -20.76
CA SER A 181 -0.04 2.45 -21.87
C SER A 181 0.26 1.48 -23.00
N ALA A 182 -0.73 0.65 -23.32
CA ALA A 182 -0.70 -0.22 -24.46
C ALA A 182 -0.17 0.60 -25.64
N GLY A 183 0.94 0.17 -26.23
CA GLY A 183 1.44 0.76 -27.45
C GLY A 183 0.40 0.55 -28.54
N SER A 184 -0.46 1.52 -28.76
CA SER A 184 -1.14 1.69 -30.04
C SER A 184 -0.26 2.62 -30.88
N ASN A 185 0.63 2.05 -31.68
CA ASN A 185 1.23 2.76 -32.80
C ASN A 185 0.10 3.08 -33.81
N GLY A 186 -0.42 4.31 -33.71
CA GLY A 186 -1.31 4.94 -34.68
C GLY A 186 -1.08 6.45 -34.60
N PRO A 187 -1.05 7.18 -35.74
CA PRO A 187 -0.52 8.53 -35.78
C PRO A 187 -1.38 9.51 -34.96
N ILE A 188 -0.69 10.30 -34.15
CA ILE A 188 -1.19 11.35 -33.27
C ILE A 188 -1.84 12.51 -34.07
N GLY A 189 -3.17 12.54 -34.08
CA GLY A 189 -3.96 13.71 -34.47
C GLY A 189 -4.48 14.41 -33.23
N ALA A 190 -3.89 15.55 -32.87
CA ALA A 190 -4.36 16.38 -31.76
C ALA A 190 -5.69 17.06 -32.14
N THR A 191 -6.79 16.70 -31.48
CA THR A 191 -7.91 17.62 -31.25
C THR A 191 -8.66 17.19 -30.00
N GLN A 192 -8.63 18.03 -28.97
CA GLN A 192 -9.44 17.86 -27.76
C GLN A 192 -10.92 17.84 -28.15
N GLY A 193 -11.60 16.70 -27.95
CA GLY A 193 -13.01 16.54 -28.28
C GLY A 193 -13.75 15.80 -27.19
N ALA A 194 -14.42 16.54 -26.30
CA ALA A 194 -15.47 15.99 -25.46
C ALA A 194 -16.65 15.58 -26.36
N GLY A 195 -16.64 14.33 -26.82
CA GLY A 195 -17.69 13.77 -27.68
C GLY A 195 -18.68 12.94 -26.88
N VAL A 196 -19.84 13.52 -26.55
CA VAL A 196 -21.03 12.77 -26.17
C VAL A 196 -21.53 12.03 -27.41
N LEU A 197 -21.59 10.70 -27.36
CA LEU A 197 -22.12 9.88 -28.45
C LEU A 197 -23.65 9.96 -28.45
N LEU A 198 -24.20 10.85 -29.28
CA LEU A 198 -25.63 10.97 -29.54
C LEU A 198 -26.07 9.87 -30.52
N LEU A 199 -26.76 8.84 -30.04
CA LEU A 199 -27.40 7.86 -30.91
C LEU A 199 -28.76 8.41 -31.37
N VAL A 200 -28.88 8.74 -32.65
CA VAL A 200 -30.12 9.23 -33.27
C VAL A 200 -31.09 8.06 -33.44
N VAL A 201 -32.25 8.13 -32.77
CA VAL A 201 -33.40 7.28 -33.10
C VAL A 201 -34.28 8.06 -34.07
N ALA A 202 -34.27 7.67 -35.33
CA ALA A 202 -35.16 8.21 -36.36
C ALA A 202 -36.40 7.32 -36.50
N ALA A 203 -37.57 7.84 -36.10
CA ALA A 203 -38.87 7.52 -36.69
C ALA A 203 -39.87 8.60 -36.24
N GLY A 204 -39.91 9.72 -36.98
CA GLY A 204 -40.92 10.76 -36.77
C GLY A 204 -42.25 10.37 -37.39
N ALA A 205 -43.34 10.42 -36.62
CA ALA A 205 -44.68 10.62 -37.14
C ALA A 205 -45.05 12.10 -36.94
N LEU A 206 -45.27 12.81 -38.05
CA LEU A 206 -45.68 14.20 -38.12
C LEU A 206 -47.15 14.34 -37.72
N VAL A 207 -47.45 15.09 -36.65
CA VAL A 207 -48.79 15.64 -36.43
C VAL A 207 -48.66 17.10 -36.00
N VAL A 208 -49.01 18.00 -36.93
CA VAL A 208 -49.18 19.43 -36.67
C VAL A 208 -50.59 19.65 -36.15
N VAL A 209 -50.72 20.12 -34.92
CA VAL A 209 -51.94 20.81 -34.44
C VAL A 209 -51.49 22.04 -33.65
N MET A 210 -51.55 23.21 -34.28
CA MET A 210 -51.44 24.51 -33.60
C MET A 210 -52.81 25.18 -33.65
N ALA A 211 -53.42 25.27 -32.47
CA ALA A 211 -54.63 26.02 -32.21
C ALA A 211 -54.33 27.53 -32.14
N LYS A 212 -55.20 28.29 -32.81
CA LYS A 212 -55.31 29.74 -32.90
C LYS A 212 -55.19 30.47 -31.56
N ARG A 213 -54.50 31.62 -31.51
CA ARG A 213 -54.92 32.78 -30.69
C ARG A 213 -54.39 34.11 -31.26
N ARG A 214 -55.24 35.12 -31.10
CA ARG A 214 -55.31 36.43 -31.77
C ARG A 214 -54.31 37.45 -31.21
N ALA A 215 -53.82 38.35 -32.05
CA ALA A 215 -54.14 39.79 -32.05
C ALA A 215 -53.74 40.35 -33.42
#